data_AF-A0A2A4T875-F1
#
_entry.id   AF-A0A2A4T875-F1
#
_cell.length_a   1.000
_cell.length_b   1.000
_cell.length_c   1.000
_cell.angle_alpha   90.00
_cell.angle_beta   90.00
_cell.angle_gamma   90.00
#
_symmetry.space_group_name_H-M   'P 1'
#
loop_
_entity.id
_entity.type
_entity.pdbx_description
1 polymer ?
#
loop_
_entity_poly.entity_id
_entity_poly.type
_entity_poly.pdbx_seq_one_letter_code
_entity_poly.pdbx_strand_id
1 'polypeptide(L)'
;MKFYRMVMVLYWMTTCVNSVMAQVNIGLMDDPAPTKVNGEFKKGSHVKLFLPYLPYIAISHSINAALVRPANNTKGWEYDLAVSHSHRDNQIFDFTLKRGVRFQDGSPFDADSILLNMEYFKKRPFTFTKLYQVFDRVEKIDDYKDVLDVLDLIKDRLAEAKRTLADINELKNDEDSELELWSSTLNEIEKKLEDIDRTLFEPE
;
A
#
# COMPACT_ATOMS: atom_id res chain seq x y z
N MET A 1 74.22 30.83 7.15
CA MET A 1 72.76 30.83 6.91
C MET A 1 72.39 29.62 6.06
N LYS A 2 71.80 28.60 6.67
CA LYS A 2 71.22 27.44 5.99
C LYS A 2 69.84 27.18 6.62
N PHE A 3 68.80 27.26 5.79
CA PHE A 3 67.39 27.11 6.17
C PHE A 3 67.10 25.68 6.62
N TYR A 4 66.61 25.50 7.85
CA TYR A 4 66.00 24.24 8.29
C TYR A 4 64.56 24.18 7.78
N ARG A 5 64.29 23.24 6.87
CA ARG A 5 62.96 22.99 6.32
C ARG A 5 62.28 21.94 7.19
N MET A 6 61.36 22.42 8.03
CA MET A 6 60.47 21.66 8.89
C MET A 6 59.55 20.79 8.03
N VAL A 7 59.63 19.46 8.18
CA VAL A 7 58.67 18.50 7.59
C VAL A 7 57.85 17.94 8.74
N MET A 8 56.64 18.48 8.92
CA MET A 8 55.57 17.89 9.71
C MET A 8 55.07 16.64 8.97
N VAL A 9 55.23 15.46 9.57
CA VAL A 9 54.56 14.23 9.13
C VAL A 9 53.25 14.12 9.92
N LEU A 10 52.13 14.43 9.28
CA LEU A 10 50.78 14.26 9.82
C LEU A 10 50.37 12.79 9.63
N TYR A 11 50.33 12.03 10.72
CA TYR A 11 49.85 10.63 10.71
C TYR A 11 48.32 10.63 10.82
N TRP A 12 47.62 10.45 9.70
CA TRP A 12 46.17 10.22 9.70
C TRP A 12 45.88 8.76 10.09
N MET A 13 45.54 8.53 11.36
CA MET A 13 44.87 7.30 11.79
C MET A 13 43.40 7.38 11.38
N THR A 14 43.05 6.81 10.23
CA THR A 14 41.66 6.44 9.93
C THR A 14 41.30 5.17 10.71
N THR A 15 40.69 5.32 11.87
CA THR A 15 39.95 4.23 12.51
C THR A 15 38.63 4.06 11.77
N CYS A 16 38.54 3.05 10.90
CA CYS A 16 37.25 2.59 10.39
C CYS A 16 36.49 1.93 11.55
N VAL A 17 35.50 2.64 12.10
CA VAL A 17 34.51 2.04 12.98
C VAL A 17 33.57 1.23 12.09
N ASN A 18 33.79 -0.08 12.01
CA ASN A 18 32.79 -1.00 11.47
C ASN A 18 31.66 -1.10 12.50
N SER A 19 30.63 -0.26 12.37
CA SER A 19 29.36 -0.51 13.01
C SER A 19 28.70 -1.70 12.31
N VAL A 20 28.88 -2.90 12.87
CA VAL A 20 28.04 -4.05 12.52
C VAL A 20 26.64 -3.73 13.06
N MET A 21 25.75 -3.31 12.15
CA MET A 21 24.33 -3.25 12.43
C MET A 21 23.89 -4.64 12.91
N ALA A 22 23.44 -4.75 14.16
CA ALA A 22 22.89 -5.99 14.67
C ALA A 22 21.68 -6.37 13.80
N GLN A 23 21.79 -7.46 13.05
CA GLN A 23 20.73 -7.98 12.20
C GLN A 23 19.50 -8.25 13.09
N VAL A 24 18.38 -7.59 12.80
CA VAL A 24 17.11 -7.83 13.50
C VAL A 24 16.75 -9.31 13.32
N ASN A 25 16.71 -10.07 14.41
CA ASN A 25 16.34 -11.48 14.39
C ASN A 25 14.82 -11.58 14.18
N ILE A 26 14.43 -11.87 12.94
CA ILE A 26 13.04 -12.02 12.49
C ILE A 26 12.47 -13.44 12.70
N GLY A 27 13.10 -14.27 13.52
CA GLY A 27 12.64 -15.63 13.83
C GLY A 27 12.83 -16.64 12.69
N LEU A 28 13.68 -16.32 11.71
CA LEU A 28 14.12 -17.27 10.70
C LEU A 28 15.28 -18.11 11.25
N MET A 29 15.34 -19.37 10.80
CA MET A 29 16.46 -20.25 11.14
C MET A 29 17.76 -19.67 10.57
N ASP A 30 18.82 -19.64 11.39
CA ASP A 30 20.14 -19.15 10.96
C ASP A 30 20.61 -19.92 9.73
N ASP A 31 21.07 -19.20 8.71
CA ASP A 31 21.60 -19.81 7.50
C ASP A 31 22.79 -20.72 7.88
N PRO A 32 22.69 -22.05 7.68
CA PRO A 32 23.78 -22.95 8.01
C PRO A 32 24.86 -22.98 6.93
N ALA A 33 24.66 -22.34 5.78
CA ALA A 33 25.61 -22.37 4.67
C ALA A 33 27.03 -21.91 5.08
N PRO A 34 27.25 -20.84 5.87
CA PRO A 34 28.59 -20.40 6.25
C PRO A 34 29.36 -21.44 7.10
N THR A 35 28.66 -22.31 7.83
CA THR A 35 29.29 -23.35 8.67
C THR A 35 29.39 -24.70 7.97
N LYS A 36 28.57 -24.94 6.94
CA LYS A 36 28.51 -26.23 6.23
C LYS A 36 29.18 -26.21 4.86
N VAL A 37 29.38 -25.04 4.26
CA VAL A 37 30.01 -24.88 2.95
C VAL A 37 31.47 -24.52 3.16
N ASN A 38 32.34 -25.53 3.10
CA ASN A 38 33.80 -25.38 3.21
C ASN A 38 34.45 -24.87 1.90
N GLY A 39 33.65 -24.54 0.87
CA GLY A 39 34.14 -24.13 -0.45
C GLY A 39 34.74 -25.26 -1.28
N GLU A 40 34.80 -26.49 -0.76
CA GLU A 40 35.34 -27.64 -1.48
C GLU A 40 34.22 -28.40 -2.20
N PHE A 41 34.45 -28.71 -3.47
CA PHE A 41 33.51 -29.51 -4.25
C PHE A 41 33.48 -30.95 -3.72
N LYS A 42 32.31 -31.42 -3.30
CA LYS A 42 32.10 -32.83 -2.99
C LYS A 42 32.24 -33.65 -4.27
N LYS A 43 33.17 -34.61 -4.26
CA LYS A 43 33.45 -35.50 -5.40
C LYS A 43 32.16 -36.21 -5.85
N GLY A 44 31.82 -36.11 -7.13
CA GLY A 44 30.58 -36.67 -7.70
C GLY A 44 29.32 -35.83 -7.49
N SER A 45 29.39 -34.66 -6.83
CA SER A 45 28.25 -33.76 -6.63
C SER A 45 28.16 -32.64 -7.69
N HIS A 46 28.70 -32.87 -8.88
CA HIS A 46 28.50 -31.97 -10.01
C HIS A 46 27.25 -32.39 -10.80
N VAL A 47 26.37 -31.44 -11.11
CA VAL A 47 25.28 -31.64 -12.07
C VAL A 47 25.55 -30.74 -13.27
N LYS A 48 25.63 -31.31 -14.47
CA LYS A 48 25.66 -30.53 -15.71
C LYS A 48 24.21 -30.30 -16.14
N LEU A 49 23.66 -29.17 -15.72
CA LEU A 49 22.34 -28.72 -16.15
C LEU A 49 22.45 -28.08 -17.53
N PHE A 50 22.05 -28.82 -18.56
CA PHE A 50 21.77 -28.27 -19.87
C PHE A 50 20.35 -27.70 -19.83
N LEU A 51 20.23 -26.41 -19.54
CA LEU A 51 18.98 -25.68 -19.56
C LEU A 51 18.84 -24.96 -20.92
N PRO A 52 18.26 -25.59 -21.95
CA PRO A 52 18.02 -24.90 -23.23
C PRO A 52 17.02 -23.74 -23.09
N TYR A 53 16.40 -23.58 -21.92
CA TYR A 53 15.36 -22.60 -21.61
C TYR A 53 15.86 -21.36 -20.84
N LEU A 54 17.14 -21.27 -20.46
CA LEU A 54 17.67 -20.00 -19.91
C LEU A 54 17.54 -18.83 -20.92
N PRO A 55 17.85 -19.03 -22.21
CA PRO A 55 17.53 -18.04 -23.24
C PRO A 55 16.02 -17.76 -23.32
N TYR A 56 15.16 -18.75 -23.09
CA TYR A 56 13.71 -18.57 -23.17
C TYR A 56 13.19 -17.54 -22.15
N ILE A 57 13.68 -17.54 -20.91
CA ILE A 57 13.25 -16.55 -19.91
C ILE A 57 13.69 -15.14 -20.33
N ALA A 58 14.95 -14.97 -20.71
CA ALA A 58 15.49 -13.68 -21.14
C ALA A 58 14.78 -13.16 -22.41
N ILE A 59 14.55 -14.04 -23.40
CA ILE A 59 13.86 -13.72 -24.65
C ILE A 59 12.38 -13.43 -24.38
N SER A 60 11.72 -14.21 -23.52
CA SER A 60 10.31 -13.99 -23.16
C SER A 60 10.12 -12.61 -22.52
N HIS A 61 10.99 -12.20 -21.60
CA HIS A 61 10.94 -10.85 -21.01
C HIS A 61 11.33 -9.73 -21.98
N SER A 62 12.00 -10.05 -23.10
CA SER A 62 12.36 -9.08 -24.14
C SER A 62 11.26 -8.90 -25.18
N ILE A 63 10.36 -9.89 -25.34
CA ILE A 63 9.27 -9.88 -26.32
C ILE A 63 7.93 -9.55 -25.64
N ASN A 64 7.68 -10.12 -24.48
CA ASN A 64 6.44 -10.00 -23.73
C ASN A 64 6.60 -9.03 -22.57
N ALA A 65 5.58 -8.21 -22.37
CA ALA A 65 5.44 -7.34 -21.21
C ALA A 65 4.32 -7.85 -20.29
N ALA A 66 4.24 -7.29 -19.09
CA ALA A 66 3.24 -7.66 -18.09
C ALA A 66 2.43 -6.43 -17.67
N LEU A 67 1.32 -6.62 -16.95
CA LEU A 67 0.61 -5.48 -16.35
C LEU A 67 1.44 -4.83 -15.24
N VAL A 68 2.10 -5.67 -14.44
CA VAL A 68 3.06 -5.31 -13.40
C VAL A 68 4.31 -6.17 -13.55
N ARG A 69 5.47 -5.64 -13.18
CA ARG A 69 6.73 -6.38 -13.23
C ARG A 69 7.56 -6.18 -11.97
N PRO A 70 8.42 -7.15 -11.61
CA PRO A 70 9.39 -6.97 -10.54
C PRO A 70 10.29 -5.75 -10.82
N ALA A 71 10.62 -5.02 -9.76
CA ALA A 71 11.45 -3.83 -9.84
C ALA A 71 12.34 -3.72 -8.61
N ASN A 72 13.55 -3.20 -8.79
CA ASN A 72 14.48 -2.96 -7.70
C ASN A 72 14.15 -1.64 -6.98
N ASN A 73 13.01 -1.62 -6.30
CA ASN A 73 12.53 -0.49 -5.51
C ASN A 73 11.93 -1.00 -4.18
N THR A 74 11.57 -0.10 -3.28
CA THR A 74 11.02 -0.47 -1.95
C THR A 74 9.76 -1.33 -2.03
N LYS A 75 8.97 -1.21 -3.11
CA LYS A 75 7.76 -2.01 -3.32
C LYS A 75 8.06 -3.41 -3.88
N GLY A 76 9.26 -3.61 -4.45
CA GLY A 76 9.66 -4.85 -5.13
C GLY A 76 9.03 -5.05 -6.52
N TRP A 77 8.17 -4.14 -6.96
CA TRP A 77 7.47 -4.19 -8.24
C TRP A 77 7.12 -2.78 -8.74
N GLU A 78 6.78 -2.68 -10.02
CA GLU A 78 6.25 -1.48 -10.64
C GLU A 78 5.24 -1.80 -11.74
N TYR A 79 4.47 -0.79 -12.12
CA TYR A 79 3.55 -0.90 -13.26
C TYR A 79 4.32 -0.91 -14.58
N ASP A 80 3.87 -1.73 -15.52
CA ASP A 80 4.47 -1.86 -16.85
C ASP A 80 3.46 -1.48 -17.93
N LEU A 81 2.56 -2.40 -18.32
CA LEU A 81 1.46 -2.10 -19.25
C LEU A 81 0.21 -1.50 -18.58
N ALA A 82 0.09 -1.63 -17.26
CA ALA A 82 -0.92 -0.91 -16.48
C ALA A 82 -0.36 0.44 -15.99
N VAL A 83 -1.24 1.31 -15.48
CA VAL A 83 -0.86 2.57 -14.80
C VAL A 83 -1.31 2.59 -13.34
N SER A 84 -2.38 1.88 -13.04
CA SER A 84 -2.92 1.73 -11.68
C SER A 84 -3.70 0.43 -11.58
N HIS A 85 -3.94 0.00 -10.34
CA HIS A 85 -4.95 -0.97 -10.03
C HIS A 85 -5.70 -0.54 -8.77
N SER A 86 -6.97 -0.90 -8.67
CA SER A 86 -7.74 -0.91 -7.43
C SER A 86 -8.15 -2.34 -7.11
N HIS A 87 -8.28 -2.64 -5.83
CA HIS A 87 -8.90 -3.87 -5.36
C HIS A 87 -10.26 -3.51 -4.80
N ARG A 88 -11.32 -4.19 -5.23
CA ARG A 88 -12.64 -4.02 -4.59
C ARG A 88 -12.74 -4.90 -3.33
N ASP A 89 -12.10 -6.05 -3.38
CA ASP A 89 -11.98 -7.02 -2.29
C ASP A 89 -10.70 -7.87 -2.48
N ASN A 90 -10.57 -8.98 -1.77
CA ASN A 90 -9.41 -9.88 -1.90
C ASN A 90 -9.42 -10.75 -3.17
N GLN A 91 -10.41 -10.61 -4.05
CA GLN A 91 -10.62 -11.49 -5.21
C GLN A 91 -10.71 -10.73 -6.53
N ILE A 92 -11.10 -9.46 -6.51
CA ILE A 92 -11.37 -8.63 -7.69
C ILE A 92 -10.36 -7.49 -7.76
N PHE A 93 -9.63 -7.45 -8.89
CA PHE A 93 -8.64 -6.44 -9.21
C PHE A 93 -9.04 -5.72 -10.50
N ASP A 94 -9.22 -4.41 -10.39
CA ASP A 94 -9.49 -3.53 -11.51
C ASP A 94 -8.16 -2.90 -11.95
N PHE A 95 -7.81 -3.03 -13.23
CA PHE A 95 -6.58 -2.47 -13.78
C PHE A 95 -6.88 -1.35 -14.77
N THR A 96 -6.20 -0.22 -14.61
CA THR A 96 -6.19 0.85 -15.61
C THR A 96 -5.01 0.64 -16.54
N LEU A 97 -5.27 0.57 -17.86
CA LEU A 97 -4.24 0.30 -18.86
C LEU A 97 -3.54 1.57 -19.34
N LYS A 98 -2.27 1.43 -19.73
CA LYS A 98 -1.51 2.50 -20.37
C LYS A 98 -2.06 2.76 -21.78
N ARG A 99 -2.37 4.03 -22.05
CA ARG A 99 -2.90 4.44 -23.36
C ARG A 99 -1.79 4.56 -24.41
N GLY A 100 -2.14 4.32 -25.67
CA GLY A 100 -1.25 4.51 -26.82
C GLY A 100 -0.16 3.45 -26.97
N VAL A 101 -0.23 2.35 -26.20
CA VAL A 101 0.68 1.20 -26.37
C VAL A 101 0.27 0.40 -27.60
N ARG A 102 1.26 -0.12 -28.32
CA ARG A 102 1.08 -0.94 -29.52
C ARG A 102 1.92 -2.20 -29.44
N PHE A 103 1.43 -3.26 -30.05
CA PHE A 103 2.22 -4.45 -30.34
C PHE A 103 3.25 -4.16 -31.42
N GLN A 104 4.20 -5.09 -31.60
CA GLN A 104 5.29 -4.97 -32.58
C GLN A 104 4.79 -4.91 -34.03
N ASP A 105 3.59 -5.43 -34.31
CA ASP A 105 2.92 -5.35 -35.61
C ASP A 105 2.12 -4.05 -35.82
N GLY A 106 2.11 -3.15 -34.83
CA GLY A 106 1.41 -1.86 -34.84
C GLY A 106 -0.03 -1.91 -34.35
N SER A 107 -0.61 -3.09 -34.10
CA SER A 107 -1.94 -3.23 -33.51
C SER A 107 -1.99 -2.62 -32.10
N PRO A 108 -3.14 -2.07 -31.66
CA PRO A 108 -3.24 -1.45 -30.34
C PRO A 108 -3.19 -2.49 -29.22
N PHE A 109 -2.55 -2.14 -28.10
CA PHE A 109 -2.72 -2.85 -26.84
C PHE A 109 -3.84 -2.20 -26.03
N ASP A 110 -4.89 -2.95 -25.76
CA ASP A 110 -6.10 -2.50 -25.07
C ASP A 110 -6.76 -3.65 -24.25
N ALA A 111 -7.94 -3.38 -23.69
CA ALA A 111 -8.69 -4.37 -22.91
C ALA A 111 -9.07 -5.61 -23.74
N ASP A 112 -9.34 -5.46 -25.03
CA ASP A 112 -9.75 -6.55 -25.90
C ASP A 112 -8.57 -7.52 -26.13
N SER A 113 -7.36 -6.97 -26.21
CA SER A 113 -6.11 -7.74 -26.25
C SER A 113 -5.91 -8.60 -24.99
N ILE A 114 -6.30 -8.10 -23.81
CA ILE A 114 -6.23 -8.84 -22.55
C ILE A 114 -7.29 -9.94 -22.50
N LEU A 115 -8.53 -9.62 -22.88
CA LEU A 115 -9.62 -10.60 -22.94
C LEU A 115 -9.22 -11.79 -23.82
N LEU A 116 -8.63 -11.51 -24.99
CA LEU A 116 -8.12 -12.53 -25.90
C LEU A 116 -7.03 -13.39 -25.24
N ASN A 117 -6.04 -12.77 -24.59
CA ASN A 117 -4.96 -13.48 -23.90
C ASN A 117 -5.53 -14.44 -22.83
N MET A 118 -6.47 -13.96 -22.02
CA MET A 118 -7.07 -14.76 -20.95
C MET A 118 -7.98 -15.88 -21.47
N GLU A 119 -8.65 -15.68 -22.62
CA GLU A 119 -9.39 -16.74 -23.31
C GLU A 119 -8.45 -17.88 -23.73
N TYR A 120 -7.30 -17.55 -24.32
CA TYR A 120 -6.28 -18.55 -24.66
C TYR A 120 -5.71 -19.23 -23.42
N PHE A 121 -5.46 -18.49 -22.34
CA PHE A 121 -5.01 -19.05 -21.07
C PHE A 121 -6.02 -20.07 -20.51
N LYS A 122 -7.32 -19.79 -20.54
CA LYS A 122 -8.36 -20.77 -20.11
C LYS A 122 -8.34 -22.04 -20.94
N LYS A 123 -8.12 -21.94 -22.25
CA LYS A 123 -8.04 -23.10 -23.15
C LYS A 123 -6.77 -23.92 -22.92
N ARG A 124 -5.64 -23.27 -22.63
CA ARG A 124 -4.32 -23.89 -22.48
C ARG A 124 -3.53 -23.21 -21.34
N PRO A 125 -3.83 -23.53 -20.08
CA PRO A 125 -3.22 -22.84 -18.95
C PRO A 125 -1.77 -23.24 -18.73
N PHE A 126 -0.99 -22.32 -18.17
CA PHE A 126 0.31 -22.63 -17.61
C PHE A 126 0.16 -23.39 -16.28
N THR A 127 0.70 -24.60 -16.21
CA THR A 127 0.56 -25.48 -15.04
C THR A 127 1.59 -25.24 -13.96
N PHE A 128 2.60 -24.40 -14.21
CA PHE A 128 3.63 -24.06 -13.22
C PHE A 128 3.13 -23.07 -12.15
N THR A 129 1.92 -22.50 -12.31
CA THR A 129 1.22 -21.74 -11.27
C THR A 129 -0.15 -22.36 -10.98
N LYS A 130 -0.72 -22.06 -9.81
CA LYS A 130 -2.12 -22.42 -9.50
C LYS A 130 -3.14 -21.43 -10.07
N LEU A 131 -2.72 -20.45 -10.87
CA LEU A 131 -3.61 -19.41 -11.38
C LEU A 131 -4.81 -20.00 -12.13
N TYR A 132 -4.61 -21.07 -12.90
CA TYR A 132 -5.69 -21.73 -13.64
C TYR A 132 -6.78 -22.38 -12.75
N GLN A 133 -6.49 -22.64 -11.47
CA GLN A 133 -7.45 -23.20 -10.52
C GLN A 133 -8.29 -22.11 -9.85
N VAL A 134 -7.75 -20.90 -9.75
CA VAL A 134 -8.36 -19.78 -9.01
C VAL A 134 -8.89 -18.69 -9.92
N PHE A 135 -8.42 -18.63 -11.17
CA PHE A 135 -8.86 -17.65 -12.16
C PHE A 135 -10.25 -18.02 -12.68
N ASP A 136 -11.24 -17.21 -12.31
CA ASP A 136 -12.62 -17.38 -12.77
C ASP A 136 -12.87 -16.67 -14.11
N ARG A 137 -12.71 -15.34 -14.17
CA ARG A 137 -13.03 -14.55 -15.38
C ARG A 137 -12.25 -13.24 -15.45
N VAL A 138 -12.31 -12.64 -16.64
CA VAL A 138 -11.89 -11.26 -16.91
C VAL A 138 -13.02 -10.59 -17.70
N GLU A 139 -13.30 -9.33 -17.38
CA GLU A 139 -14.32 -8.53 -18.07
C GLU A 139 -13.76 -7.15 -18.38
N LYS A 140 -14.19 -6.59 -19.51
CA LYS A 140 -13.91 -5.18 -19.85
C LYS A 140 -14.91 -4.31 -19.11
N ILE A 141 -14.39 -3.35 -18.37
CA ILE A 141 -15.20 -2.32 -17.72
C ILE A 141 -15.33 -1.18 -18.74
N ASP A 142 -16.57 -0.81 -19.06
CA ASP A 142 -16.87 0.32 -19.95
C ASP A 142 -16.87 1.61 -19.13
N ASP A 143 -16.54 2.75 -19.75
CA ASP A 143 -16.48 4.07 -19.12
C ASP A 143 -17.82 4.41 -18.41
N TYR A 144 -18.94 3.89 -18.94
CA TYR A 144 -20.26 4.03 -18.32
C TYR A 144 -20.40 3.30 -16.98
N LYS A 145 -19.80 2.11 -16.85
CA LYS A 145 -19.83 1.31 -15.61
C LYS A 145 -18.99 1.99 -14.51
N ASP A 146 -17.86 2.59 -14.89
CA ASP A 146 -17.05 3.41 -13.97
C ASP A 146 -17.84 4.61 -13.44
N VAL A 147 -18.60 5.31 -14.31
CA VAL A 147 -19.45 6.43 -13.89
C VAL A 147 -20.56 5.98 -12.93
N LEU A 148 -21.15 4.80 -13.16
CA LEU A 148 -22.15 4.22 -12.27
C LEU A 148 -21.55 3.86 -10.89
N ASP A 149 -20.37 3.26 -10.86
CA ASP A 149 -19.69 2.94 -9.60
C ASP A 149 -19.33 4.21 -8.81
N VAL A 150 -18.89 5.27 -9.50
CA VAL A 150 -18.66 6.58 -8.86
C VAL A 150 -19.95 7.19 -8.33
N LEU A 151 -21.06 7.06 -9.06
CA LEU A 151 -22.37 7.51 -8.59
C LEU A 151 -22.82 6.77 -7.33
N ASP A 152 -22.59 5.47 -7.26
CA ASP A 152 -22.94 4.67 -6.07
C ASP A 152 -22.06 5.04 -4.87
N LEU A 153 -20.75 5.25 -5.08
CA LEU A 153 -19.87 5.77 -4.03
C LEU A 153 -20.31 7.14 -3.50
N ILE A 154 -20.74 8.04 -4.39
CA ILE A 154 -21.28 9.36 -4.00
C ILE A 154 -22.57 9.21 -3.19
N LYS A 155 -23.46 8.28 -3.56
CA LYS A 155 -24.69 8.01 -2.79
C LYS A 155 -24.37 7.52 -1.39
N ASP A 156 -23.40 6.61 -1.24
CA ASP A 156 -22.98 6.08 0.07
C ASP A 156 -22.42 7.18 0.96
N ARG A 157 -21.53 8.02 0.42
CA ARG A 157 -20.98 9.18 1.14
C ARG A 157 -22.05 10.20 1.51
N LEU A 158 -23.03 10.42 0.64
CA LEU A 158 -24.16 11.30 0.93
C LEU A 158 -25.05 10.72 2.04
N ALA A 159 -25.26 9.40 2.06
CA ALA A 159 -26.01 8.73 3.11
C ALA A 159 -25.29 8.82 4.47
N GLU A 160 -23.96 8.64 4.48
CA GLU A 160 -23.12 8.83 5.66
C GLU A 160 -23.20 10.26 6.19
N ALA A 161 -23.02 11.26 5.31
CA ALA A 161 -23.13 12.67 5.69
C ALA A 161 -24.51 13.02 6.27
N LYS A 162 -25.59 12.44 5.74
CA LYS A 162 -26.94 12.61 6.30
C LYS A 162 -27.09 12.01 7.70
N ARG A 163 -26.45 10.87 7.98
CA ARG A 163 -26.46 10.28 9.32
C ARG A 163 -25.72 11.18 10.31
N THR A 164 -24.50 11.61 9.95
CA THR A 164 -23.74 12.54 10.80
C THR A 164 -24.51 13.84 11.07
N LEU A 165 -25.24 14.36 10.09
CA LEU A 165 -26.08 15.54 10.29
C LEU A 165 -27.25 15.26 11.24
N ALA A 166 -27.85 14.08 11.19
CA ALA A 166 -28.88 13.67 12.13
C ALA A 166 -28.32 13.56 13.56
N ASP A 167 -27.14 12.95 13.72
CA ASP A 167 -26.45 12.81 15.01
C ASP A 167 -26.12 14.20 15.62
N ILE A 168 -25.65 15.15 14.79
CA ILE A 168 -25.41 16.53 15.24
C ILE A 168 -26.70 17.21 15.72
N ASN A 169 -27.81 16.98 15.03
CA ASN A 169 -29.10 17.57 15.40
C ASN A 169 -29.63 16.98 16.71
N GLU A 170 -29.40 15.70 16.97
CA GLU A 170 -29.71 15.06 18.25
C GLU A 170 -28.88 15.69 19.38
N LEU A 171 -27.55 15.77 19.21
CA LEU A 171 -26.66 16.40 20.20
C LEU A 171 -27.05 17.84 20.51
N LYS A 172 -27.45 18.62 19.50
CA LYS A 172 -27.91 20.00 19.71
C LYS A 172 -29.15 20.05 20.61
N ASN A 173 -30.11 19.14 20.43
CA ASN A 173 -31.30 19.12 21.26
C ASN A 173 -30.96 18.75 22.72
N ASP A 174 -30.02 17.82 22.91
CA ASP A 174 -29.54 17.44 24.22
C ASP A 174 -28.86 18.63 24.93
N GLU A 175 -27.96 19.34 24.22
CA GLU A 175 -27.30 20.56 24.70
C GLU A 175 -28.32 21.65 25.06
N ASP A 176 -29.31 21.90 24.20
CA ASP A 176 -30.37 22.87 24.47
C ASP A 176 -31.14 22.50 25.76
N SER A 177 -31.39 21.21 26.00
CA SER A 177 -32.05 20.73 27.24
C SER A 177 -31.20 20.91 28.49
N GLU A 178 -29.88 20.68 28.40
CA GLU A 178 -28.95 20.89 29.51
C GLU A 178 -28.83 22.38 29.86
N LEU A 179 -28.80 23.25 28.85
CA LEU A 179 -28.80 24.70 29.04
C LEU A 179 -30.08 25.19 29.73
N GLU A 180 -31.25 24.63 29.41
CA GLU A 180 -32.50 24.93 30.11
C GLU A 180 -32.45 24.49 31.59
N LEU A 181 -31.90 23.31 31.87
CA LEU A 181 -31.69 22.82 33.24
C LEU A 181 -30.74 23.74 34.02
N TRP A 182 -29.65 24.18 33.41
CA TRP A 182 -28.70 25.09 34.05
C TRP A 182 -29.31 26.46 34.30
N SER A 183 -30.08 26.99 33.34
CA SER A 183 -30.84 28.24 33.49
C SER A 183 -31.82 28.18 34.67
N SER A 184 -32.58 27.10 34.79
CA SER A 184 -33.50 26.93 35.93
C SER A 184 -32.78 26.82 37.27
N THR A 185 -31.65 26.10 37.30
CA THR A 185 -30.81 25.98 38.51
C THR A 185 -30.23 27.32 38.94
N LEU A 186 -29.75 28.14 38.00
CA LEU A 186 -29.24 29.49 38.30
C LEU A 186 -30.34 30.39 38.87
N ASN A 187 -31.54 30.35 38.30
CA ASN A 187 -32.69 31.11 38.82
C ASN A 187 -33.08 30.68 40.24
N GLU A 188 -32.96 29.40 40.59
CA GLU A 188 -33.16 28.94 41.97
C GLU A 188 -32.09 29.45 42.93
N ILE A 189 -30.83 29.48 42.50
CA ILE A 189 -29.72 30.02 43.30
C ILE A 189 -29.93 31.52 43.52
N GLU A 190 -30.33 32.27 42.49
CA GLU A 190 -30.62 33.70 42.59
C GLU A 190 -31.70 33.98 43.64
N LYS A 191 -32.84 33.26 43.59
CA LYS A 191 -33.90 33.39 44.60
C LYS A 191 -33.43 33.07 46.02
N LYS A 192 -32.61 32.02 46.19
CA LYS A 192 -32.05 31.68 47.51
C LYS A 192 -31.11 32.78 48.01
N LEU A 193 -30.35 33.40 47.12
CA LEU A 193 -29.48 34.51 47.46
C LEU A 193 -30.27 35.74 47.89
N GLU A 194 -31.34 36.08 47.17
CA GLU A 194 -32.27 37.16 47.53
C GLU A 194 -32.94 36.93 48.88
N ASP A 195 -33.39 35.70 49.16
CA ASP A 195 -33.96 35.34 50.46
C ASP A 195 -32.93 35.51 51.59
N ILE A 196 -31.68 35.09 51.39
CA ILE A 196 -30.59 35.29 52.36
C ILE A 196 -30.34 36.78 52.59
N ASP A 197 -30.26 37.58 51.53
CA ASP A 197 -30.04 39.03 51.60
C ASP A 197 -31.16 39.72 52.40
N ARG A 198 -32.42 39.39 52.09
CA ARG A 198 -33.59 39.90 52.83
C ARG A 198 -33.53 39.55 54.32
N THR A 199 -33.16 38.31 54.65
CA THR A 199 -33.11 37.83 56.04
C THR A 199 -31.97 38.46 56.84
N LEU A 200 -30.86 38.85 56.18
CA LEU A 200 -29.69 39.42 56.84
C LEU A 200 -29.73 40.95 56.99
N PHE A 201 -30.48 41.65 56.13
CA PHE A 201 -30.35 43.12 56.02
C PHE A 201 -31.65 43.92 56.15
N GLU A 202 -32.83 43.30 56.32
CA GLU A 202 -34.06 44.03 56.67
C GLU A 202 -34.21 44.15 58.21
N PRO A 203 -34.30 45.38 58.78
CA PRO A 203 -34.56 45.57 60.22
C PRO A 203 -36.05 45.35 60.56
N GLU A 204 -36.34 44.80 61.76
CA GLU A 204 -37.70 44.69 62.32
C GLU A 204 -38.45 46.03 62.40
#